data_AF-N0BER1-F1
#
_entry.id   AF-N0BER1-F1
#
_cell.length_a   1.000
_cell.length_b   1.000
_cell.length_c   1.000
_cell.angle_alpha   90.00
_cell.angle_beta   90.00
_cell.angle_gamma   90.00
#
_symmetry.space_group_name_H-M   'P 1'
#
loop_
_entity.id
_entity.type
_entity.pdbx_description
1 polymer ?
#
loop_
_entity_poly.entity_id
_entity_poly.type
_entity_poly.pdbx_seq_one_letter_code
_entity_poly.pdbx_strand_id
1 'polypeptide(L)'
;MVNVYKGVSGLESEDLSYRYGLSKLLREFLVEVISKKVDRSLDDETIREWKEKITKFIKENEDISPYADLPAAERNILSDITTFLDMGDADAVKRKILELAGMIQARHDDLNRIRSINKWTVPLSVIGLILTVIFGMLALI
;
A
#
# COMPACT_ATOMS: atom_id res chain seq x y z
N MET A 1 19.58 -5.89 -23.65
CA MET A 1 18.30 -5.85 -22.92
C MET A 1 18.31 -4.64 -22.01
N VAL A 2 17.45 -3.65 -22.29
CA VAL A 2 17.33 -2.46 -21.43
C VAL A 2 16.62 -2.89 -20.16
N ASN A 3 17.33 -2.82 -19.04
CA ASN A 3 16.81 -3.14 -17.73
C ASN A 3 15.87 -2.00 -17.31
N VAL A 4 14.55 -2.20 -17.50
CA VAL A 4 13.50 -1.21 -17.21
C VAL A 4 13.57 -0.72 -15.76
N TYR A 5 14.11 -1.53 -14.85
CA TYR A 5 14.33 -1.18 -13.45
C TYR A 5 15.35 -0.05 -13.25
N LYS A 6 16.33 0.10 -14.15
CA LYS A 6 17.35 1.16 -14.07
C LYS A 6 16.83 2.52 -14.54
N GLY A 7 15.82 2.53 -15.40
CA GLY A 7 15.27 3.75 -15.99
C GLY A 7 14.34 4.54 -15.08
N VAL A 8 13.73 3.89 -14.08
CA VAL A 8 12.73 4.52 -13.19
C VAL A 8 13.37 5.10 -11.92
N SER A 9 14.48 4.54 -11.43
CA SER A 9 14.98 4.90 -10.10
C SER A 9 16.31 5.64 -10.04
N GLY A 10 17.18 5.63 -11.06
CA GLY A 10 18.46 6.35 -11.00
C GLY A 10 19.33 6.03 -9.78
N LEU A 11 19.16 4.87 -9.16
CA LEU A 11 19.83 4.49 -7.91
C LEU A 11 20.59 3.17 -8.11
N GLU A 12 21.84 3.19 -7.64
CA GLU A 12 22.80 2.10 -7.78
C GLU A 12 22.43 0.89 -6.93
N SER A 13 22.94 -0.24 -7.43
CA SER A 13 22.85 -1.62 -6.97
C SER A 13 23.09 -1.83 -5.48
N GLU A 14 22.04 -1.76 -4.67
CA GLU A 14 22.00 -2.40 -3.37
C GLU A 14 20.57 -2.43 -2.83
N ASP A 15 19.66 -3.25 -3.39
CA ASP A 15 18.36 -3.40 -2.72
C ASP A 15 17.58 -4.66 -3.11
N LEU A 16 17.56 -5.62 -2.19
CA LEU A 16 16.47 -6.59 -2.06
C LEU A 16 15.09 -5.89 -1.90
N SER A 17 15.08 -4.58 -1.63
CA SER A 17 13.92 -3.69 -1.56
C SER A 17 13.26 -3.40 -2.93
N TYR A 18 13.92 -3.58 -4.07
CA TYR A 18 13.33 -3.21 -5.37
C TYR A 18 12.16 -4.09 -5.82
N ARG A 19 12.07 -5.32 -5.33
CA ARG A 19 10.90 -6.19 -5.57
C ARG A 19 9.74 -5.83 -4.64
N TYR A 20 10.05 -5.18 -3.52
CA TYR A 20 9.11 -4.76 -2.49
C TYR A 20 8.25 -3.62 -3.05
N GLY A 21 6.96 -3.88 -3.23
CA GLY A 21 6.01 -2.88 -3.73
C GLY A 21 5.89 -2.79 -5.25
N LEU A 22 6.66 -3.56 -6.04
CA LEU A 22 6.45 -3.60 -7.49
C LEU A 22 5.07 -4.20 -7.82
N SER A 23 4.72 -5.32 -7.19
CA SER A 23 3.40 -5.95 -7.36
C SER A 23 2.29 -4.99 -6.94
N LYS A 24 2.49 -4.24 -5.84
CA LYS A 24 1.58 -3.17 -5.42
C LYS A 24 1.42 -2.06 -6.48
N LEU A 25 2.52 -1.49 -6.97
CA LEU A 25 2.49 -0.44 -8.00
C LEU A 25 1.82 -0.92 -9.30
N LEU A 26 2.08 -2.16 -9.69
CA LEU A 26 1.46 -2.77 -10.86
C LEU A 26 -0.05 -2.98 -10.66
N ARG A 27 -0.50 -3.34 -9.46
CA ARG A 27 -1.93 -3.41 -9.12
C ARG A 27 -2.59 -2.03 -9.17
N GLU A 28 -1.93 -1.01 -8.62
CA GLU A 28 -2.41 0.37 -8.66
C GLU A 28 -2.55 0.85 -10.11
N PHE A 29 -1.50 0.65 -10.92
CA PHE A 29 -1.53 0.97 -12.35
C PHE A 29 -2.65 0.23 -13.10
N LEU A 30 -2.86 -1.06 -12.82
CA LEU A 30 -3.97 -1.85 -13.36
C LEU A 30 -5.34 -1.21 -13.06
N VAL A 31 -5.54 -0.74 -11.82
CA VAL A 31 -6.78 -0.05 -11.42
C VAL A 31 -6.95 1.24 -12.21
N GLU A 32 -5.89 2.02 -12.41
CA GLU A 32 -5.93 3.26 -13.18
C GLU A 32 -6.23 3.03 -14.66
N VAL A 33 -5.64 1.99 -15.27
CA VAL A 33 -5.88 1.58 -16.66
C VAL A 33 -7.33 1.13 -16.84
N ILE A 34 -7.83 0.24 -15.96
CA ILE A 34 -9.22 -0.24 -16.01
C ILE A 34 -10.21 0.92 -15.80
N SER A 35 -9.86 1.88 -14.94
CA SER A 35 -10.69 3.06 -14.68
C SER A 35 -10.63 4.10 -15.81
N LYS A 36 -9.88 3.84 -16.90
CA LYS A 36 -9.61 4.79 -18.00
C LYS A 36 -9.11 6.16 -17.51
N LYS A 37 -8.39 6.16 -16.38
CA LYS A 37 -7.79 7.38 -15.78
C LYS A 37 -6.46 7.72 -16.45
N VAL A 38 -5.73 6.71 -16.92
CA VAL A 38 -4.46 6.86 -17.64
C VAL A 38 -4.70 7.46 -19.03
N ASP A 39 -5.64 6.88 -19.78
CA ASP A 39 -6.03 7.37 -21.09
C ASP A 39 -7.45 6.88 -21.41
N ARG A 40 -8.33 7.82 -21.78
CA ARG A 40 -9.74 7.53 -22.13
C ARG A 40 -9.89 6.93 -23.53
N SER A 41 -8.87 7.05 -24.36
CA SER A 41 -8.86 6.55 -25.73
C SER A 41 -8.47 5.06 -25.83
N LEU A 42 -8.05 4.45 -24.73
CA LEU A 42 -7.74 3.02 -24.68
C LEU A 42 -8.98 2.19 -24.99
N ASP A 43 -8.84 1.36 -26.01
CA ASP A 43 -9.81 0.35 -26.38
C ASP A 43 -9.82 -0.80 -25.37
N ASP A 44 -10.97 -1.46 -25.25
CA ASP A 44 -11.18 -2.49 -24.23
C ASP A 44 -10.34 -3.74 -24.49
N GLU A 45 -9.88 -3.97 -25.72
CA GLU A 45 -9.02 -5.10 -26.09
C GLU A 45 -7.58 -4.88 -25.61
N THR A 46 -7.02 -3.68 -25.79
CA THR A 46 -5.73 -3.28 -25.22
C THR A 46 -5.75 -3.35 -23.69
N ILE A 47 -6.83 -2.88 -23.05
CA ILE A 47 -6.99 -2.97 -21.58
C ILE A 47 -6.98 -4.44 -21.13
N ARG A 48 -7.67 -5.33 -21.86
CA ARG A 48 -7.68 -6.76 -21.56
C ARG A 48 -6.28 -7.37 -21.70
N GLU A 49 -5.56 -7.09 -22.79
CA GLU A 49 -4.20 -7.60 -22.98
C GLU A 49 -3.24 -7.15 -21.89
N TRP A 50 -3.29 -5.87 -21.53
CA TRP A 50 -2.43 -5.31 -20.49
C TRP A 50 -2.76 -5.94 -19.14
N LYS A 51 -4.05 -6.12 -18.85
CA LYS A 51 -4.49 -6.79 -17.63
C LYS A 51 -3.92 -8.21 -17.54
N GLU A 52 -4.00 -8.99 -18.61
CA GLU A 52 -3.47 -10.36 -18.61
C GLU A 52 -1.96 -10.39 -18.40
N LYS A 53 -1.20 -9.56 -19.13
CA LYS A 53 0.27 -9.50 -19.03
C LYS A 53 0.72 -9.07 -17.63
N ILE A 54 0.12 -8.02 -17.08
CA ILE A 54 0.48 -7.49 -15.76
C ILE A 54 0.06 -8.47 -14.67
N THR A 55 -1.13 -9.06 -14.75
CA THR A 55 -1.59 -10.06 -13.76
C THR A 55 -0.68 -11.28 -13.75
N LYS A 56 -0.26 -11.78 -14.93
CA LYS A 56 0.68 -12.89 -15.03
C LYS A 56 2.02 -12.55 -14.38
N PHE A 57 2.55 -11.37 -14.67
CA PHE A 57 3.81 -10.92 -14.09
C PHE A 57 3.73 -10.75 -12.57
N ILE A 58 2.65 -10.17 -12.05
CA ILE A 58 2.41 -10.07 -10.60
C ILE A 58 2.43 -11.47 -9.97
N LYS A 59 1.74 -12.43 -10.58
CA LYS A 59 1.69 -13.81 -10.08
C LYS A 59 3.08 -14.46 -10.06
N GLU A 60 3.84 -14.34 -11.14
CA GLU A 60 5.21 -14.86 -11.20
C GLU A 60 6.12 -14.22 -10.12
N ASN A 61 5.94 -12.91 -9.87
CA ASN A 61 6.69 -12.23 -8.81
C ASN A 61 6.26 -12.69 -7.40
N GLU A 62 4.98 -12.95 -7.18
CA GLU A 62 4.44 -13.47 -5.92
C GLU A 62 4.88 -14.90 -5.64
N ASP A 63 5.01 -15.74 -6.67
CA ASP A 63 5.54 -17.11 -6.54
C ASP A 63 7.02 -17.10 -6.13
N ILE A 64 7.80 -16.13 -6.61
CA ILE A 64 9.23 -15.97 -6.26
C ILE A 64 9.41 -15.35 -4.87
N SER A 65 8.54 -14.40 -4.50
CA SER A 65 8.66 -13.63 -3.27
C SER A 65 7.28 -13.43 -2.62
N PRO A 66 6.76 -14.47 -1.95
CA PRO A 66 5.43 -14.42 -1.37
C PRO A 66 5.32 -13.31 -0.32
N TYR A 67 4.17 -12.63 -0.32
CA TYR A 67 3.82 -11.57 0.63
C TYR A 67 4.80 -10.38 0.67
N ALA A 68 5.59 -10.17 -0.39
CA ALA A 68 6.56 -9.07 -0.47
C ALA A 68 5.92 -7.67 -0.40
N ASP A 69 4.63 -7.54 -0.68
CA ASP A 69 3.94 -6.25 -0.56
C ASP A 69 3.46 -5.97 0.87
N LEU A 70 3.59 -6.93 1.78
CA LEU A 70 3.17 -6.77 3.17
C LEU A 70 4.32 -6.25 4.04
N PRO A 71 3.99 -5.51 5.12
CA PRO A 71 4.99 -5.17 6.13
C PRO A 71 5.56 -6.44 6.76
N ALA A 72 6.78 -6.32 7.27
CA ALA A 72 7.56 -7.47 7.72
C ALA A 72 6.82 -8.34 8.74
N ALA A 73 6.04 -7.74 9.63
CA ALA A 73 5.31 -8.46 10.67
C ALA A 73 4.21 -9.37 10.09
N GLU A 74 3.37 -8.85 9.18
CA GLU A 74 2.33 -9.66 8.52
C GLU A 74 2.91 -10.70 7.58
N ARG A 75 3.97 -10.35 6.85
CA ARG A 75 4.68 -11.31 6.00
C ARG A 75 5.17 -12.50 6.83
N ASN A 76 5.77 -12.24 7.99
CA ASN A 76 6.26 -13.31 8.87
C ASN A 76 5.10 -14.19 9.36
N ILE A 77 3.98 -13.58 9.78
CA ILE A 77 2.80 -14.34 10.23
C ILE A 77 2.23 -15.21 9.11
N LEU A 78 2.14 -14.70 7.88
CA LEU A 78 1.66 -15.49 6.74
C LEU A 78 2.64 -16.61 6.36
N SER A 79 3.95 -16.35 6.43
CA SER A 79 4.96 -17.39 6.24
C SER A 79 4.85 -18.50 7.29
N ASP A 80 4.63 -18.14 8.57
CA ASP A 80 4.40 -19.09 9.65
C ASP A 80 3.13 -19.91 9.40
N ILE A 81 2.03 -19.28 8.95
CA ILE A 81 0.78 -19.98 8.61
C ILE A 81 1.02 -21.02 7.53
N THR A 82 1.70 -20.66 6.45
CA THR A 82 2.02 -21.61 5.36
C THR A 82 2.85 -22.77 5.87
N THR A 83 3.85 -22.48 6.70
CA THR A 83 4.71 -23.50 7.32
C THR A 83 3.90 -24.46 8.21
N PHE A 84 3.00 -23.94 9.05
CA PHE A 84 2.17 -24.76 9.93
C PHE A 84 1.08 -25.55 9.17
N LEU A 85 0.57 -25.00 8.08
CA LEU A 85 -0.33 -25.72 7.17
C LEU A 85 0.38 -26.94 6.56
N ASP A 86 1.61 -26.77 6.07
CA ASP A 86 2.41 -27.86 5.49
C ASP A 86 2.75 -28.94 6.54
N MET A 87 2.89 -28.54 7.81
CA MET A 87 3.12 -29.46 8.93
C MET A 87 1.84 -30.12 9.46
N GLY A 88 0.64 -29.69 9.01
CA GLY A 88 -0.65 -30.18 9.51
C GLY A 88 -1.01 -29.71 10.92
N ASP A 89 -0.33 -28.68 11.45
CA ASP A 89 -0.60 -28.12 12.78
C ASP A 89 -1.70 -27.05 12.72
N ALA A 90 -2.95 -27.51 12.70
CA ALA A 90 -4.13 -26.64 12.62
C ALA A 90 -4.26 -25.67 13.82
N ASP A 91 -3.76 -26.05 15.00
CA ASP A 91 -3.81 -25.19 16.19
C ASP A 91 -2.82 -24.03 16.05
N ALA A 92 -1.62 -24.28 15.54
CA ALA A 92 -0.66 -23.22 15.24
C ALA A 92 -1.16 -22.26 14.17
N VAL A 93 -1.79 -22.79 13.11
CA VAL A 93 -2.46 -21.98 12.07
C VAL A 93 -3.51 -21.07 12.70
N LYS A 94 -4.39 -21.63 13.55
CA LYS A 94 -5.43 -20.85 14.22
C LYS A 94 -4.86 -19.75 15.11
N ARG A 95 -3.80 -20.02 15.87
CA ARG A 95 -3.10 -19.00 16.68
C ARG A 95 -2.57 -17.86 15.81
N LYS A 96 -1.90 -18.19 14.70
CA LYS A 96 -1.33 -17.18 13.80
C LYS A 96 -2.38 -16.35 13.08
N ILE A 97 -3.52 -16.95 12.71
CA ILE A 97 -4.67 -16.19 12.17
C ILE A 97 -5.20 -15.19 13.20
N LEU A 98 -5.28 -15.57 14.48
CA LEU A 98 -5.70 -14.65 15.55
C LEU A 98 -4.69 -13.53 15.78
N GLU A 99 -3.38 -13.82 15.73
CA GLU A 99 -2.32 -12.80 15.78
C GLU A 99 -2.47 -11.79 14.64
N LEU A 100 -2.69 -12.27 13.40
CA LEU A 100 -2.90 -11.41 12.23
C LEU A 100 -4.15 -10.54 12.38
N ALA A 101 -5.25 -11.13 12.84
CA ALA A 101 -6.50 -10.40 13.07
C ALA A 101 -6.34 -9.30 14.12
N GLY A 102 -5.63 -9.59 15.23
CA GLY A 102 -5.34 -8.60 16.26
C GLY A 102 -4.50 -7.43 15.72
N MET A 103 -3.52 -7.71 14.86
CA MET A 103 -2.70 -6.66 14.22
C MET A 103 -3.52 -5.78 13.27
N ILE A 104 -4.41 -6.38 12.47
CA ILE A 104 -5.32 -5.65 11.59
C ILE A 104 -6.25 -4.74 12.41
N GLN A 105 -6.80 -5.25 13.50
CA GLN A 105 -7.68 -4.49 14.39
C GLN A 105 -6.95 -3.31 15.04
N ALA A 106 -5.76 -3.53 15.59
CA ALA A 106 -4.97 -2.45 16.20
C ALA A 106 -4.70 -1.31 15.19
N ARG A 107 -4.33 -1.64 13.95
CA ARG A 107 -4.15 -0.62 12.89
C ARG A 107 -5.44 0.11 12.53
N HIS A 108 -6.55 -0.61 12.48
CA HIS A 108 -7.85 0.02 12.22
C HIS A 108 -8.19 1.04 13.30
N ASP A 109 -7.98 0.69 14.57
CA ASP A 109 -8.21 1.56 15.71
C ASP A 109 -7.29 2.79 15.68
N ASP A 110 -6.01 2.61 15.34
CA ASP A 110 -5.06 3.71 15.16
C ASP A 110 -5.48 4.66 14.04
N LEU A 111 -5.87 4.14 12.87
CA LEU A 111 -6.36 4.95 11.76
C LEU A 111 -7.62 5.73 12.13
N ASN A 112 -8.56 5.11 12.84
CA ASN A 112 -9.76 5.78 13.33
C ASN A 112 -9.44 6.88 14.34
N ARG A 113 -8.48 6.63 15.24
CA ARG A 113 -7.99 7.63 16.19
C ARG A 113 -7.38 8.82 15.46
N ILE A 114 -6.46 8.59 14.52
CA ILE A 114 -5.84 9.65 13.71
C ILE A 114 -6.91 10.45 12.97
N ARG A 115 -7.89 9.78 12.37
CA ARG A 115 -9.01 10.43 11.66
C ARG A 115 -9.86 11.31 12.60
N SER A 116 -10.14 10.84 13.82
CA SER A 116 -10.90 11.60 14.81
C SER A 116 -10.17 12.86 15.28
N ILE A 117 -8.84 12.78 15.44
CA ILE A 117 -8.00 13.93 15.78
C ILE A 117 -8.03 14.95 14.64
N ASN A 118 -7.75 14.51 13.41
CA ASN A 118 -7.71 15.38 12.24
C ASN A 118 -9.06 16.06 11.96
N LYS A 119 -10.19 15.43 12.30
CA LYS A 119 -11.53 16.03 12.15
C LYS A 119 -11.67 17.37 12.91
N TRP A 120 -11.01 17.51 14.05
CA TRP A 120 -11.06 18.74 14.86
C TRP A 120 -9.86 19.65 14.66
N THR A 121 -8.69 19.09 14.38
CA THR A 121 -7.46 19.86 14.17
C THR A 121 -7.60 20.82 12.99
N VAL A 122 -8.13 20.36 11.85
CA VAL A 122 -8.26 21.19 10.64
C VAL A 122 -9.11 22.45 10.88
N PRO A 123 -10.36 22.37 11.38
CA PRO A 123 -11.15 23.56 11.63
C PRO A 123 -10.54 24.46 12.72
N LEU A 124 -9.93 23.89 13.76
CA LEU A 124 -9.27 24.66 14.81
C LEU A 124 -8.09 25.48 14.26
N SER A 125 -7.28 24.89 13.38
CA SER A 125 -6.18 25.59 12.71
C SER A 125 -6.66 26.74 11.82
N VAL A 126 -7.78 26.56 11.11
CA VAL A 126 -8.40 27.63 10.31
C VAL A 126 -8.84 28.80 11.20
N ILE A 127 -9.51 28.50 12.32
CA ILE A 127 -9.94 29.52 13.29
C ILE A 127 -8.73 30.28 13.87
N GLY A 128 -7.67 29.56 14.25
CA GLY A 128 -6.43 30.15 14.76
C GLY A 128 -5.74 31.09 13.76
N LEU A 129 -5.72 30.71 12.48
CA LEU A 129 -5.17 31.56 11.42
C LEU A 129 -5.98 32.85 11.26
N ILE A 130 -7.31 32.74 11.24
CA ILE A 130 -8.21 33.91 11.15
C ILE A 130 -7.99 34.86 12.33
N LEU A 131 -7.95 34.33 13.56
CA LEU A 131 -7.68 35.12 14.77
C LEU A 131 -6.32 35.83 14.70
N THR A 132 -5.28 35.13 14.24
CA THR A 132 -3.93 35.69 14.11
C THR A 132 -3.91 36.89 13.15
N VAL A 133 -4.62 36.79 12.01
CA VAL A 133 -4.74 37.89 11.05
C VAL A 133 -5.50 39.08 11.66
N ILE A 134 -6.58 38.83 12.39
CA ILE A 134 -7.36 39.88 13.07
C ILE A 134 -6.51 40.60 14.11
N PHE A 135 -5.79 39.88 14.97
CA PHE A 135 -4.91 40.49 15.97
C PHE A 135 -3.75 41.24 15.34
N GLY A 136 -3.19 40.72 14.24
CA GLY A 136 -2.16 41.44 13.47
C GLY A 136 -2.66 42.77 12.92
N MET A 137 -3.90 42.82 12.40
CA MET A 137 -4.51 44.07 11.95
C MET A 137 -4.81 45.02 13.11
N LEU A 138 -5.35 44.52 14.23
CA LEU A 138 -5.62 45.33 15.42
C LEU A 138 -4.34 45.93 16.03
N ALA A 139 -3.21 45.22 15.96
CA ALA A 139 -1.93 45.72 16.47
C ALA A 139 -1.34 46.87 15.64
N LEU A 140 -1.81 47.07 14.41
CA LEU A 140 -1.38 48.16 13.52
C LEU A 140 -2.25 49.42 13.63
N ILE A 141 -3.37 49.34 14.37
CA ILE A 141 -4.29 50.46 14.67
C ILE A 141 -3.94 51.04 16.04
#